data_AF-A0AAN8PWW1-F1
#
_entry.id   AF-A0AAN8PWW1-F1
#
_cell.length_a   1.000
_cell.length_b   1.000
_cell.length_c   1.000
_cell.angle_alpha   90.00
_cell.angle_beta   90.00
_cell.angle_gamma   90.00
#
_symmetry.space_group_name_H-M   'P 1'
#
loop_
_entity.id
_entity.type
_entity.pdbx_description
1 polymer ?
#
loop_
_entity_poly.entity_id
_entity_poly.type
_entity_poly.pdbx_seq_one_letter_code
_entity_poly.pdbx_strand_id
1 'polypeptide(L)'
;MLGTFTMYQNNDYNIEVQVKSFKCSTNAYCLCGVVVRVGQTVFMINQCAIDYWFIDYILCNDGGDILDVKKSDGVYKIMLPTGAFLNIDLRGSFLNVYMYPSVVDVGVSRGLCGNLTGLNYRQQNELVLRDGRETKDEESFHSSWKTRTGEDMFDPDNLDMLSAWSRNYTTCKCNKPLGGTVITEIDCSPNNLPDTCNEDEGFRAIHKKRCISPVRKKRSIPKIGLHPENHLRIKRVKYTLFCYKVCFSSASIIV
;
A
#
# COMPACT_ATOMS: atom_id res chain seq x y z
N MET A 1 12.65 7.01 -13.71
CA MET A 1 12.01 8.35 -13.78
C MET A 1 11.96 8.97 -12.39
N LEU A 2 11.82 10.29 -12.28
CA LEU A 2 11.79 11.03 -11.01
C LEU A 2 10.42 11.65 -10.72
N GLY A 3 9.94 11.51 -9.48
CA GLY A 3 8.72 12.11 -8.97
C GLY A 3 7.86 11.15 -8.14
N THR A 4 6.64 11.60 -7.85
CA THR A 4 5.58 10.80 -7.23
C THR A 4 4.62 10.28 -8.31
N PHE A 5 4.17 9.04 -8.17
CA PHE A 5 3.32 8.36 -9.16
C PHE A 5 2.21 7.57 -8.46
N THR A 6 1.02 7.56 -9.04
CA THR A 6 -0.09 6.69 -8.59
C THR A 6 0.19 5.26 -9.08
N MET A 7 0.66 4.41 -8.18
CA MET A 7 0.96 2.99 -8.47
C MET A 7 -0.34 2.21 -8.69
N TYR A 8 -1.33 2.49 -7.85
CA TYR A 8 -2.63 1.82 -7.82
C TYR A 8 -3.69 2.79 -7.30
N GLN A 9 -4.88 2.77 -7.87
CA GLN A 9 -6.07 3.42 -7.32
C GLN A 9 -7.31 2.58 -7.61
N ASN A 10 -8.28 2.61 -6.70
CA ASN A 10 -9.65 2.14 -6.92
C ASN A 10 -10.58 3.31 -6.59
N ASN A 11 -11.23 3.86 -7.63
CA ASN A 11 -12.03 5.08 -7.54
C ASN A 11 -13.31 4.86 -6.70
N ASP A 12 -13.98 3.72 -6.87
CA ASP A 12 -15.29 3.43 -6.28
C ASP A 12 -15.27 3.46 -4.75
N TYR A 13 -14.10 3.13 -4.19
CA TYR A 13 -13.84 3.11 -2.75
C TYR A 13 -12.93 4.24 -2.25
N ASN A 14 -12.45 5.16 -3.10
CA ASN A 14 -11.44 6.17 -2.72
C ASN A 14 -10.15 5.55 -2.11
N ILE A 15 -9.64 4.46 -2.73
CA ILE A 15 -8.33 3.88 -2.40
C ILE A 15 -7.28 4.47 -3.35
N GLU A 16 -6.14 4.90 -2.81
CA GLU A 16 -4.97 5.25 -3.64
C GLU A 16 -3.66 4.81 -2.98
N VAL A 17 -2.73 4.31 -3.80
CA VAL A 17 -1.35 4.01 -3.44
C VAL A 17 -0.44 4.85 -4.32
N GLN A 18 0.26 5.81 -3.71
CA GLN A 18 1.28 6.60 -4.38
C GLN A 18 2.67 6.14 -3.98
N VAL A 19 3.61 6.12 -4.93
CA VAL A 19 5.02 5.82 -4.68
C VAL A 19 5.90 6.99 -5.10
N LYS A 20 6.93 7.28 -4.31
CA LYS A 20 7.88 8.37 -4.57
C LYS A 20 9.25 7.79 -4.92
N SER A 21 9.78 8.25 -6.04
CA SER A 21 11.04 7.79 -6.63
C SER A 21 12.15 8.83 -6.45
N PHE A 22 13.38 8.33 -6.32
CA PHE A 22 14.60 9.14 -6.30
C PHE A 22 15.66 8.49 -7.21
N LYS A 23 16.70 9.26 -7.57
CA LYS A 23 17.84 8.75 -8.31
C LYS A 23 18.79 8.03 -7.34
N CYS A 24 18.96 6.71 -7.51
CA CYS A 24 19.77 5.87 -6.61
C CYS A 24 21.09 5.39 -7.25
N SER A 25 21.22 5.48 -8.57
CA SER A 25 22.50 5.29 -9.27
C SER A 25 22.57 6.24 -10.49
N THR A 26 23.63 6.16 -11.29
CA THR A 26 23.79 6.97 -12.52
C THR A 26 22.59 6.84 -13.46
N ASN A 27 22.08 5.61 -13.64
CA ASN A 27 21.06 5.27 -14.63
C ASN A 27 19.80 4.60 -14.03
N ALA A 28 19.73 4.41 -12.70
CA ALA A 28 18.58 3.79 -12.05
C ALA A 28 17.86 4.73 -11.08
N TYR A 29 16.55 4.51 -10.97
CA TYR A 29 15.66 5.19 -10.04
C TYR A 29 15.04 4.16 -9.12
N CYS A 30 15.11 4.41 -7.81
CA CYS A 30 14.58 3.52 -6.79
C CYS A 30 13.39 4.20 -6.10
N LEU A 31 12.53 3.43 -5.46
CA LEU A 31 11.49 3.99 -4.59
C LEU A 31 12.08 4.32 -3.22
N CYS A 32 11.72 5.48 -2.67
CA CYS A 32 12.06 5.90 -1.31
C CYS A 32 10.83 6.21 -0.47
N GLY A 33 9.64 6.25 -1.05
CA GLY A 33 8.41 6.53 -0.31
C GLY A 33 7.21 5.77 -0.87
N VAL A 34 6.27 5.45 0.01
CA VAL A 34 4.93 4.97 -0.34
C VAL A 34 3.89 5.60 0.60
N VAL A 35 2.79 6.05 0.02
CA VAL A 35 1.59 6.52 0.71
C VAL A 35 0.44 5.60 0.36
N VAL A 36 -0.30 5.16 1.36
CA VAL A 36 -1.54 4.42 1.21
C VAL A 36 -2.68 5.25 1.79
N ARG A 37 -3.65 5.56 0.94
CA ARG A 37 -4.87 6.31 1.25
C ARG A 37 -6.08 5.41 1.12
N VAL A 38 -6.99 5.58 2.07
CA VAL A 38 -8.31 4.93 2.15
C VAL A 38 -9.26 6.00 2.67
N GLY A 39 -9.98 6.68 1.77
CA GLY A 39 -10.79 7.86 2.12
C GLY A 39 -9.93 9.00 2.68
N GLN A 40 -10.24 9.45 3.90
CA GLN A 40 -9.45 10.41 4.70
C GLN A 40 -8.60 9.73 5.79
N THR A 41 -8.26 8.44 5.63
CA THR A 41 -7.19 7.81 6.40
C THR A 41 -5.98 7.57 5.50
N VAL A 42 -4.82 8.04 5.95
CA VAL A 42 -3.57 8.03 5.18
C VAL A 42 -2.42 7.54 6.05
N PHE A 43 -1.78 6.46 5.59
CA PHE A 43 -0.56 5.91 6.16
C PHE A 43 0.61 6.15 5.20
N MET A 44 1.75 6.60 5.72
CA MET A 44 2.93 6.92 4.91
C MET A 44 4.19 6.27 5.44
N ILE A 45 4.98 5.72 4.52
CA ILE A 45 6.40 5.41 4.69
C ILE A 45 7.17 6.38 3.80
N ASN A 46 7.99 7.24 4.40
CA ASN A 46 8.86 8.17 3.67
C ASN A 46 10.30 7.98 4.13
N GLN A 47 11.19 7.58 3.22
CA GLN A 47 12.64 7.48 3.39
C GLN A 47 13.38 8.38 2.39
N CYS A 48 12.68 9.24 1.65
CA CYS A 48 13.28 10.08 0.60
C CYS A 48 14.23 11.17 1.14
N ALA A 49 14.10 11.53 2.42
CA ALA A 49 15.03 12.39 3.14
C ALA A 49 15.80 11.56 4.19
N ILE A 50 17.12 11.45 4.01
CA ILE A 50 18.02 10.63 4.85
C ILE A 50 17.95 11.05 6.34
N ASP A 51 17.72 12.34 6.60
CA ASP A 51 17.69 12.92 7.94
C ASP A 51 16.33 12.81 8.64
N TYR A 52 15.24 12.64 7.88
CA TYR A 52 13.87 12.71 8.38
C TYR A 52 12.95 11.65 7.77
N TRP A 53 13.38 10.39 7.79
CA TRP A 53 12.49 9.29 7.45
C TRP A 53 11.39 9.12 8.51
N PHE A 54 10.18 8.80 8.08
CA PHE A 54 9.06 8.52 8.99
C PHE A 54 8.15 7.42 8.47
N ILE A 55 7.55 6.69 9.41
CA ILE A 55 6.56 5.65 9.14
C ILE A 55 5.43 5.80 10.16
N ASP A 56 4.30 6.35 9.73
CA ASP A 56 3.16 6.59 10.63
C ASP A 56 1.84 6.88 9.87
N TYR A 57 0.75 6.94 10.62
CA TYR A 57 -0.51 7.54 10.17
C TYR A 57 -0.42 9.07 10.21
N ILE A 58 -0.68 9.72 9.09
CA ILE A 58 -0.66 11.19 8.96
C ILE A 58 -2.06 11.81 8.87
N LEU A 59 -3.06 11.01 8.51
CA LEU A 59 -4.48 11.39 8.55
C LEU A 59 -5.31 10.17 8.96
N CYS A 60 -6.41 10.37 9.69
CA CYS A 60 -7.23 9.29 10.25
C CYS A 60 -8.72 9.67 10.37
N ASN A 61 -9.23 10.59 9.56
CA ASN A 61 -10.57 11.17 9.82
C ASN A 61 -11.70 10.14 9.63
N ASP A 62 -11.49 9.13 8.78
CA ASP A 62 -12.41 7.99 8.59
C ASP A 62 -12.18 6.84 9.60
N GLY A 63 -11.24 7.00 10.53
CA GLY A 63 -10.82 5.98 11.50
C GLY A 63 -9.44 5.41 11.18
N GLY A 64 -8.56 5.34 12.18
CA GLY A 64 -7.20 4.78 12.06
C GLY A 64 -7.16 3.25 11.99
N ASP A 65 -8.32 2.60 12.05
CA ASP A 65 -8.52 1.15 12.00
C ASP A 65 -9.03 0.62 10.66
N ILE A 66 -9.40 1.52 9.72
CA ILE A 66 -9.76 1.17 8.34
C ILE A 66 -8.58 0.59 7.53
N LEU A 67 -7.35 0.87 7.97
CA LEU A 67 -6.12 0.22 7.52
C LEU A 67 -5.58 -0.67 8.65
N ASP A 68 -5.41 -1.97 8.39
CA ASP A 68 -4.64 -2.85 9.28
C ASP A 68 -3.19 -2.91 8.82
N VAL A 69 -2.33 -2.21 9.56
CA VAL A 69 -0.89 -2.13 9.29
C VAL A 69 -0.10 -3.01 10.26
N LYS A 70 0.60 -3.98 9.69
CA LYS A 70 1.36 -5.04 10.35
C LYS A 70 2.82 -4.99 9.93
N LYS A 71 3.75 -5.26 10.86
CA LYS A 71 5.21 -5.29 10.59
C LYS A 71 5.84 -6.61 11.01
N SER A 72 6.68 -7.19 10.15
CA SER A 72 7.56 -8.33 10.45
C SER A 72 8.87 -8.19 9.68
N ASP A 73 10.02 -8.38 10.32
CA ASP A 73 11.36 -8.46 9.69
C ASP A 73 11.71 -7.41 8.61
N GLY A 74 11.26 -6.17 8.81
CA GLY A 74 11.48 -5.05 7.88
C GLY A 74 10.47 -4.96 6.74
N VAL A 75 9.55 -5.90 6.65
CA VAL A 75 8.38 -5.91 5.76
C VAL A 75 7.18 -5.30 6.48
N TYR A 76 6.46 -4.42 5.77
CA TYR A 76 5.20 -3.84 6.21
C TYR A 76 4.08 -4.41 5.35
N LYS A 77 3.13 -5.11 5.98
CA LYS A 77 1.90 -5.61 5.37
C LYS A 77 0.77 -4.63 5.69
N ILE A 78 0.10 -4.11 4.67
CA ILE A 78 -1.03 -3.18 4.81
C ILE A 78 -2.25 -3.82 4.17
N MET A 79 -3.23 -4.22 4.98
CA MET A 79 -4.52 -4.69 4.47
C MET A 79 -5.44 -3.50 4.20
N LEU A 80 -6.09 -3.53 3.04
CA LEU A 80 -7.11 -2.57 2.62
C LEU A 80 -8.52 -3.12 2.91
N PRO A 81 -9.56 -2.28 3.03
CA PRO A 81 -10.93 -2.73 3.29
C PRO A 81 -11.51 -3.69 2.26
N THR A 82 -11.06 -3.61 1.01
CA THR A 82 -11.45 -4.52 -0.08
C THR A 82 -10.89 -5.94 0.07
N GLY A 83 -10.04 -6.20 1.06
CA GLY A 83 -9.28 -7.44 1.22
C GLY A 83 -8.00 -7.49 0.37
N ALA A 84 -7.77 -6.48 -0.48
CA ALA A 84 -6.49 -6.26 -1.13
C ALA A 84 -5.42 -5.91 -0.10
N PHE A 85 -4.13 -6.11 -0.45
CA PHE A 85 -3.04 -5.78 0.45
C PHE A 85 -1.76 -5.36 -0.26
N LEU A 86 -0.94 -4.61 0.47
CA LEU A 86 0.42 -4.28 0.09
C LEU A 86 1.41 -5.04 0.97
N ASN A 87 2.50 -5.52 0.36
CA ASN A 87 3.75 -5.79 1.08
C ASN A 87 4.77 -4.73 0.67
N ILE A 88 5.43 -4.12 1.66
CA ILE A 88 6.46 -3.10 1.46
C ILE A 88 7.73 -3.57 2.17
N ASP A 89 8.74 -3.94 1.38
CA ASP A 89 10.05 -4.37 1.89
C ASP A 89 10.95 -3.14 2.03
N LEU A 90 11.42 -2.84 3.25
CA LEU A 90 12.45 -1.83 3.45
C LEU A 90 13.84 -2.43 3.16
N ARG A 91 14.58 -1.84 2.21
CA ARG A 91 15.85 -2.34 1.68
C ARG A 91 16.92 -1.24 1.74
N GLY A 92 17.46 -1.02 2.94
CA GLY A 92 18.55 -0.04 3.15
C GLY A 92 18.08 1.40 2.94
N SER A 93 18.40 1.98 1.77
CA SER A 93 18.02 3.33 1.35
C SER A 93 16.86 3.39 0.34
N PHE A 94 16.28 2.24 -0.01
CA PHE A 94 15.13 2.14 -0.90
C PHE A 94 14.10 1.15 -0.37
N LEU A 95 12.95 1.08 -1.05
CA LEU A 95 11.90 0.12 -0.75
C LEU A 95 11.38 -0.57 -2.01
N ASN A 96 10.91 -1.82 -1.88
CA ASN A 96 10.12 -2.49 -2.91
C ASN A 96 8.66 -2.47 -2.48
N VAL A 97 7.74 -2.24 -3.43
CA VAL A 97 6.29 -2.28 -3.16
C VAL A 97 5.66 -3.36 -4.03
N TYR A 98 4.91 -4.25 -3.39
CA TYR A 98 4.17 -5.32 -4.02
C TYR A 98 2.69 -5.12 -3.71
N MET A 99 1.87 -4.93 -4.74
CA MET A 99 0.42 -4.74 -4.59
C MET A 99 -0.32 -6.02 -5.03
N TYR A 100 -1.22 -6.48 -4.16
CA TYR A 100 -2.03 -7.67 -4.34
C TYR A 100 -3.50 -7.25 -4.32
N PRO A 101 -4.11 -6.98 -5.49
CA PRO A 101 -5.51 -6.58 -5.57
C PRO A 101 -6.45 -7.75 -5.23
N SER A 102 -7.66 -7.41 -4.82
CA SER A 102 -8.73 -8.36 -4.51
C SER A 102 -9.64 -8.60 -5.73
N VAL A 103 -10.61 -9.50 -5.58
CA VAL A 103 -11.64 -9.74 -6.61
C VAL A 103 -12.59 -8.55 -6.80
N VAL A 104 -12.80 -7.70 -5.79
CA VAL A 104 -13.67 -6.51 -5.91
C VAL A 104 -12.96 -5.32 -6.57
N ASP A 105 -11.66 -5.44 -6.83
CA ASP A 105 -10.88 -4.44 -7.56
C ASP A 105 -10.89 -4.67 -9.09
N VAL A 106 -11.53 -5.76 -9.56
CA VAL A 106 -11.62 -6.11 -10.98
C VAL A 106 -12.52 -5.12 -11.72
N GLY A 107 -12.01 -4.56 -12.83
CA GLY A 107 -12.71 -3.58 -13.67
C GLY A 107 -12.70 -2.13 -13.15
N VAL A 108 -12.38 -1.92 -11.87
CA VAL A 108 -12.44 -0.61 -11.19
C VAL A 108 -11.06 -0.08 -10.75
N SER A 109 -10.04 -0.95 -10.68
CA SER A 109 -8.69 -0.56 -10.29
C SER A 109 -7.75 -0.30 -11.48
N ARG A 110 -6.88 0.71 -11.32
CA ARG A 110 -5.97 1.21 -12.37
C ARG A 110 -4.73 1.88 -11.77
N GLY A 111 -3.66 2.05 -12.55
CA GLY A 111 -2.44 2.76 -12.14
C GLY A 111 -1.23 2.35 -12.96
N LEU A 112 -0.01 2.58 -12.46
CA LEU A 112 1.21 1.97 -13.02
C LEU A 112 1.16 0.43 -13.03
N CYS A 113 0.35 -0.19 -12.15
CA CYS A 113 0.06 -1.62 -12.19
C CYS A 113 -0.85 -2.08 -13.36
N GLY A 114 -1.20 -1.18 -14.28
CA GLY A 114 -2.17 -1.42 -15.35
C GLY A 114 -3.61 -1.43 -14.83
N ASN A 115 -4.54 -1.93 -15.65
CA ASN A 115 -5.96 -2.14 -15.30
C ASN A 115 -6.22 -3.64 -15.01
N LEU A 116 -6.94 -3.94 -13.93
CA LEU A 116 -7.29 -5.30 -13.55
C LEU A 116 -8.60 -5.75 -14.23
N THR A 117 -8.58 -6.12 -15.51
CA THR A 117 -9.82 -6.49 -16.23
C THR A 117 -10.25 -7.96 -16.09
N GLY A 118 -9.61 -8.75 -15.23
CA GLY A 118 -9.97 -10.16 -14.96
C GLY A 118 -9.69 -11.17 -16.09
N LEU A 119 -9.42 -10.70 -17.30
CA LEU A 119 -8.98 -11.52 -18.43
C LEU A 119 -7.54 -12.04 -18.24
N ASN A 120 -7.09 -12.92 -19.14
CA ASN A 120 -5.72 -13.41 -19.16
C ASN A 120 -4.74 -12.27 -19.50
N TYR A 121 -3.63 -12.15 -18.77
CA TYR A 121 -2.60 -11.11 -18.98
C TYR A 121 -2.07 -11.07 -20.43
N ARG A 122 -2.06 -12.21 -21.15
CA ARG A 122 -1.63 -12.28 -22.56
C ARG A 122 -2.60 -11.63 -23.55
N GLN A 123 -3.78 -11.23 -23.10
CA GLN A 123 -4.87 -10.68 -23.91
C GLN A 123 -5.19 -9.22 -23.53
N GLN A 124 -4.40 -8.61 -22.63
CA GLN A 124 -4.59 -7.26 -22.12
C GLN A 124 -3.44 -6.36 -22.58
N ASN A 125 -3.77 -5.14 -23.02
CA ASN A 125 -2.78 -4.07 -23.01
C ASN A 125 -2.71 -3.49 -21.59
N GLU A 126 -1.57 -3.60 -20.94
CA GLU A 126 -1.39 -3.10 -19.57
C GLU A 126 -1.09 -1.59 -19.54
N LEU A 127 -0.67 -1.02 -20.68
CA LEU A 127 -0.31 0.39 -20.83
C LEU A 127 -1.55 1.26 -21.10
N VAL A 128 -2.40 1.40 -20.08
CA VAL A 128 -3.59 2.28 -20.10
C VAL A 128 -3.25 3.60 -19.43
N LEU A 129 -3.37 4.71 -20.15
CA LEU A 129 -3.15 6.06 -19.64
C LEU A 129 -4.16 6.43 -18.53
N ARG A 130 -3.84 7.42 -17.69
CA ARG A 130 -4.74 7.93 -16.64
C ARG A 130 -6.14 8.37 -17.15
N ASP A 131 -6.23 8.79 -18.42
CA ASP A 131 -7.49 9.16 -19.08
C ASP A 131 -8.28 7.98 -19.69
N GLY A 132 -7.78 6.75 -19.55
CA GLY A 132 -8.42 5.53 -20.03
C GLY A 132 -8.05 5.12 -21.46
N ARG A 133 -7.26 5.92 -22.19
CA ARG A 133 -6.78 5.54 -23.53
C ARG A 133 -5.63 4.52 -23.42
N GLU A 134 -5.61 3.56 -24.33
CA GLU A 134 -4.45 2.68 -24.50
C GLU A 134 -3.29 3.39 -25.19
N THR A 135 -2.06 3.00 -24.83
CA THR A 135 -0.83 3.39 -25.54
C THR A 135 0.05 2.17 -25.81
N LYS A 136 1.11 2.37 -26.61
CA LYS A 136 2.28 1.48 -26.72
C LYS A 136 3.58 2.16 -26.29
N ASP A 137 3.50 3.46 -25.97
CA ASP A 137 4.63 4.26 -25.51
C ASP A 137 4.69 4.24 -23.98
N GLU A 138 5.76 3.66 -23.45
CA GLU A 138 6.02 3.55 -22.02
C GLU A 138 6.23 4.93 -21.37
N GLU A 139 6.85 5.90 -22.08
CA GLU A 139 7.08 7.24 -21.52
C GLU A 139 5.74 7.95 -21.29
N SER A 140 4.84 7.95 -22.27
CA SER A 140 3.47 8.45 -22.12
C SER A 140 2.70 7.73 -21.01
N PHE A 141 2.82 6.40 -20.91
CA PHE A 141 2.17 5.63 -19.84
C PHE A 141 2.62 6.12 -18.46
N HIS A 142 3.92 6.12 -18.19
CA HIS A 142 4.47 6.51 -16.90
C HIS A 142 4.21 7.99 -16.60
N SER A 143 4.34 8.86 -17.61
CA SER A 143 4.08 10.30 -17.49
C SER A 143 2.62 10.59 -17.13
N SER A 144 1.66 9.86 -17.73
CA SER A 144 0.23 10.01 -17.39
C SER A 144 -0.11 9.62 -15.95
N TRP A 145 0.66 8.70 -15.35
CA TRP A 145 0.46 8.22 -13.99
C TRP A 145 1.23 9.01 -12.92
N LYS A 146 2.13 9.91 -13.32
CA LYS A 146 2.75 10.89 -12.43
C LYS A 146 1.69 11.78 -11.78
N THR A 147 1.82 12.05 -10.49
CA THR A 147 0.85 12.89 -9.75
C THR A 147 0.97 14.35 -10.21
N ARG A 148 -0.16 15.04 -10.28
CA ARG A 148 -0.19 16.48 -10.59
C ARG A 148 0.03 17.33 -9.34
N THR A 149 0.28 18.62 -9.52
CA THR A 149 0.21 19.60 -8.42
C THR A 149 -1.18 19.54 -7.78
N GLY A 150 -1.25 19.48 -6.45
CA GLY A 150 -2.52 19.25 -5.72
C GLY A 150 -2.86 17.78 -5.46
N GLU A 151 -2.18 16.83 -6.12
CA GLU A 151 -2.45 15.38 -5.96
C GLU A 151 -1.36 14.63 -5.19
N ASP A 152 -0.13 15.17 -5.07
CA ASP A 152 0.98 14.48 -4.37
C ASP A 152 0.71 14.42 -2.86
N MET A 153 0.40 13.23 -2.34
CA MET A 153 0.10 13.02 -0.92
C MET A 153 1.35 13.01 -0.01
N PHE A 154 2.56 13.14 -0.58
CA PHE A 154 3.77 13.45 0.19
C PHE A 154 3.90 14.93 0.54
N ASP A 155 3.02 15.77 -0.02
CA ASP A 155 2.83 17.15 0.40
C ASP A 155 1.64 17.23 1.38
N PRO A 156 1.86 17.62 2.65
CA PRO A 156 0.80 17.68 3.65
C PRO A 156 -0.36 18.62 3.29
N ASP A 157 -0.11 19.67 2.50
CA ASP A 157 -1.13 20.67 2.16
C ASP A 157 -2.22 20.10 1.24
N ASN A 158 -1.96 18.97 0.57
CA ASN A 158 -2.92 18.26 -0.28
C ASN A 158 -3.85 17.32 0.51
N LEU A 159 -3.56 17.05 1.80
CA LEU A 159 -4.31 16.07 2.61
C LEU A 159 -5.70 16.56 3.03
N ASP A 160 -5.94 17.88 3.04
CA ASP A 160 -7.24 18.46 3.39
C ASP A 160 -8.26 18.38 2.23
N MET A 161 -7.81 18.08 1.01
CA MET A 161 -8.65 17.93 -0.19
C MET A 161 -9.20 16.51 -0.39
N LEU A 162 -8.88 15.58 0.51
CA LEU A 162 -9.19 14.16 0.33
C LEU A 162 -10.68 13.86 0.58
N SER A 163 -11.35 13.23 -0.39
CA SER A 163 -12.69 12.65 -0.23
C SER A 163 -12.71 11.56 0.85
N ALA A 164 -13.80 11.53 1.63
CA ALA A 164 -14.07 10.51 2.64
C ALA A 164 -14.36 9.12 2.03
N TRP A 165 -14.23 8.08 2.85
CA TRP A 165 -14.46 6.70 2.46
C TRP A 165 -15.93 6.40 2.13
N SER A 166 -16.17 5.71 1.01
CA SER A 166 -17.49 5.22 0.62
C SER A 166 -17.84 3.92 1.36
N ARG A 167 -18.71 3.99 2.37
CA ARG A 167 -19.04 2.86 3.27
C ARG A 167 -19.92 1.75 2.64
N ASN A 168 -20.08 1.74 1.32
CA ASN A 168 -20.99 0.83 0.60
C ASN A 168 -20.29 -0.48 0.18
N TYR A 169 -19.72 -1.21 1.15
CA TYR A 169 -19.13 -2.54 0.92
C TYR A 169 -19.48 -3.51 2.04
N THR A 170 -19.82 -4.74 1.69
CA THR A 170 -20.13 -5.81 2.65
C THR A 170 -18.83 -6.43 3.13
N THR A 171 -18.61 -6.50 4.45
CA THR A 171 -17.47 -7.20 5.04
C THR A 171 -17.91 -8.58 5.54
N CYS A 172 -17.17 -9.60 5.15
CA CYS A 172 -17.41 -10.97 5.59
C CYS A 172 -16.44 -11.33 6.72
N LYS A 173 -16.99 -11.61 7.91
CA LYS A 173 -16.23 -12.05 9.09
C LYS A 173 -16.25 -13.57 9.18
N CYS A 174 -15.10 -14.17 9.48
CA CYS A 174 -15.06 -15.58 9.90
C CYS A 174 -15.30 -15.65 11.41
N ASN A 175 -16.32 -16.39 11.85
CA ASN A 175 -16.58 -16.61 13.26
C ASN A 175 -15.45 -17.46 13.89
N LYS A 176 -14.82 -16.96 14.97
CA LYS A 176 -13.86 -17.76 15.76
C LYS A 176 -14.62 -18.80 16.59
N PRO A 177 -14.23 -20.09 16.57
CA PRO A 177 -14.96 -21.13 17.28
C PRO A 177 -14.73 -21.07 18.80
N LEU A 178 -15.82 -21.00 19.57
CA LEU A 178 -15.82 -21.36 20.99
C LEU A 178 -15.86 -22.90 21.10
N GLY A 179 -14.71 -23.55 21.35
CA GLY A 179 -14.70 -24.96 21.76
C GLY A 179 -14.38 -26.03 20.70
N GLY A 180 -13.61 -25.71 19.65
CA GLY A 180 -12.85 -26.73 18.90
C GLY A 180 -13.58 -27.51 17.80
N THR A 181 -14.91 -27.42 17.67
CA THR A 181 -15.63 -27.86 16.46
C THR A 181 -15.59 -26.76 15.40
N VAL A 182 -15.12 -27.11 14.20
CA VAL A 182 -15.01 -26.19 13.07
C VAL A 182 -16.38 -25.93 12.47
N ILE A 183 -16.93 -24.75 12.71
CA ILE A 183 -18.11 -24.22 12.00
C ILE A 183 -17.61 -23.07 11.12
N THR A 184 -17.58 -23.27 9.81
CA THR A 184 -17.17 -22.24 8.83
C THR A 184 -18.35 -21.32 8.49
N GLU A 185 -18.96 -20.71 9.51
CA GLU A 185 -20.02 -19.74 9.30
C GLU A 185 -19.41 -18.36 9.05
N ILE A 186 -19.64 -17.85 7.84
CA ILE A 186 -19.14 -16.57 7.35
C ILE A 186 -20.26 -15.54 7.51
N ASP A 187 -20.12 -14.62 8.46
CA ASP A 187 -21.05 -13.50 8.66
C ASP A 187 -20.69 -12.36 7.69
N CYS A 188 -21.35 -12.33 6.54
CA CYS A 188 -21.30 -11.23 5.58
C CYS A 188 -22.35 -10.17 5.93
N SER A 189 -21.96 -9.26 6.83
CA SER A 189 -22.78 -8.12 7.26
C SER A 189 -22.30 -6.81 6.63
N PRO A 190 -23.15 -5.77 6.49
CA PRO A 190 -22.74 -4.41 6.13
C PRO A 190 -22.03 -3.73 7.33
N ASN A 191 -20.92 -4.32 7.77
CA ASN A 191 -20.14 -3.86 8.91
C ASN A 191 -19.07 -2.86 8.45
N ASN A 192 -19.00 -1.73 9.15
CA ASN A 192 -18.19 -0.55 8.78
C ASN A 192 -16.67 -0.71 8.96
N LEU A 193 -16.18 -1.89 9.37
CA LEU A 193 -14.79 -2.11 9.80
C LEU A 193 -14.26 -3.47 9.30
N PRO A 194 -13.07 -3.52 8.69
CA PRO A 194 -12.43 -4.78 8.32
C PRO A 194 -11.94 -5.53 9.57
N ASP A 195 -12.55 -6.67 9.87
CA ASP A 195 -12.02 -7.63 10.83
C ASP A 195 -11.08 -8.61 10.12
N THR A 196 -9.90 -8.89 10.69
CA THR A 196 -8.95 -9.81 10.05
C THR A 196 -9.19 -11.25 10.49
N CYS A 197 -9.47 -12.10 9.50
CA CYS A 197 -9.88 -13.49 9.73
C CYS A 197 -8.72 -14.41 10.19
N ASN A 198 -7.48 -13.94 10.16
CA ASN A 198 -6.30 -14.65 10.69
C ASN A 198 -5.51 -13.76 11.64
N GLU A 199 -5.12 -14.34 12.77
CA GLU A 199 -3.97 -13.87 13.54
C GLU A 199 -2.71 -14.27 12.75
N ASP A 200 -2.15 -13.31 12.00
CA ASP A 200 -0.89 -13.50 11.25
C ASP A 200 0.28 -13.69 12.24
N GLU A 201 0.51 -14.93 12.68
CA GLU A 201 1.64 -15.28 13.55
C GLU A 201 2.97 -14.79 12.95
N GLY A 202 3.65 -13.90 13.67
CA GLY A 202 4.93 -13.30 13.25
C GLY A 202 4.86 -11.82 12.87
N PHE A 203 3.67 -11.22 12.72
CA PHE A 203 3.52 -9.77 12.52
C PHE A 203 3.10 -9.04 13.79
N ARG A 204 3.71 -7.87 14.05
CA ARG A 204 3.29 -6.95 15.11
C ARG A 204 2.47 -5.82 14.51
N ALA A 205 1.27 -5.57 15.05
CA ALA A 205 0.45 -4.44 14.66
C ALA A 205 1.11 -3.11 15.03
N ILE A 206 0.98 -2.10 14.17
CA ILE A 206 1.45 -0.74 14.46
C ILE A 206 0.43 -0.02 15.35
N HIS A 207 0.91 0.76 16.32
CA HIS A 207 0.06 1.36 17.33
C HIS A 207 -0.91 2.42 16.76
N LYS A 208 -2.18 2.04 16.60
CA LYS A 208 -3.30 2.90 16.14
C LYS A 208 -3.51 4.21 16.94
N LYS A 209 -2.88 4.37 18.12
CA LYS A 209 -3.16 5.47 19.09
C LYS A 209 -2.44 6.80 18.81
N ARG A 210 -1.75 6.96 17.68
CA ARG A 210 -1.00 8.19 17.36
C ARG A 210 -1.19 8.63 15.91
N CYS A 211 -2.43 8.97 15.53
CA CYS A 211 -2.66 9.76 14.34
C CYS A 211 -1.96 11.12 14.50
N ILE A 212 -0.88 11.35 13.74
CA ILE A 212 -0.07 12.55 13.88
C ILE A 212 -0.66 13.62 12.97
N SER A 213 -1.51 14.49 13.52
CA SER A 213 -1.97 15.71 12.84
C SER A 213 -0.75 16.46 12.26
N PRO A 214 -0.74 16.78 10.94
CA PRO A 214 0.40 17.41 10.27
C PRO A 214 0.86 18.70 10.96
N VAL A 215 -0.09 19.44 11.52
CA VAL A 215 0.09 20.73 12.23
C VAL A 215 1.09 20.67 13.38
N ARG A 216 1.37 19.48 13.97
CA ARG A 216 2.11 19.38 15.25
C ARG A 216 3.60 19.06 15.17
N LYS A 217 4.20 18.88 13.99
CA LYS A 217 5.61 18.44 13.83
C LYS A 217 6.63 19.56 13.50
N LYS A 218 6.66 20.62 14.32
CA LYS A 218 7.79 21.57 14.40
C LYS A 218 8.91 21.14 15.38
N ARG A 219 8.99 19.85 15.74
CA ARG A 219 10.02 19.31 16.66
C ARG A 219 10.60 17.99 16.15
N SER A 220 11.87 18.05 15.80
CA SER A 220 12.73 16.93 15.41
C SER A 220 13.04 16.00 16.59
N ILE A 221 13.29 14.71 16.30
CA ILE A 221 13.89 13.76 17.24
C ILE A 221 15.29 13.41 16.70
N PRO A 222 16.40 13.73 17.39
CA PRO A 222 17.74 13.36 16.97
C PRO A 222 18.04 11.86 17.22
N LYS A 223 18.92 11.28 16.40
CA LYS A 223 19.40 9.89 16.50
C LYS A 223 20.22 9.65 17.79
N ILE A 224 20.08 8.46 18.38
CA ILE A 224 21.00 7.90 19.37
C ILE A 224 21.33 6.43 19.00
N GLY A 225 22.62 6.11 18.83
CA GLY A 225 23.22 4.81 19.22
C GLY A 225 23.23 3.61 18.25
N LEU A 226 24.40 2.96 18.13
CA LEU A 226 24.76 1.77 17.33
C LEU A 226 25.35 0.66 18.26
N HIS A 227 25.34 -0.67 17.99
CA HIS A 227 24.79 -1.40 16.83
C HIS A 227 24.14 -2.80 17.15
N PRO A 228 24.83 -3.94 17.48
CA PRO A 228 24.19 -5.27 17.30
C PRO A 228 24.34 -6.31 18.44
N GLU A 229 23.59 -7.43 18.34
CA GLU A 229 24.12 -8.82 18.43
C GLU A 229 23.03 -9.87 18.07
N ASN A 230 23.48 -11.11 17.79
CA ASN A 230 22.88 -12.19 17.01
C ASN A 230 21.61 -12.91 17.55
N HIS A 231 20.88 -13.63 16.66
CA HIS A 231 20.71 -15.11 16.71
C HIS A 231 19.89 -15.72 15.53
N LEU A 232 20.20 -16.96 15.12
CA LEU A 232 19.58 -17.70 14.01
C LEU A 232 18.29 -18.46 14.41
N ARG A 233 17.37 -18.67 13.43
CA ARG A 233 16.95 -20.04 13.02
C ARG A 233 16.18 -20.13 11.70
N ILE A 234 16.41 -21.23 10.98
CA ILE A 234 15.77 -21.61 9.71
C ILE A 234 14.47 -22.36 9.96
N LYS A 235 13.41 -22.08 9.18
CA LYS A 235 12.42 -23.11 8.77
C LYS A 235 12.00 -22.90 7.31
N ARG A 236 12.00 -23.98 6.52
CA ARG A 236 11.35 -24.04 5.20
C ARG A 236 9.88 -24.41 5.41
N VAL A 237 8.96 -23.72 4.71
CA VAL A 237 7.58 -24.16 4.53
C VAL A 237 7.25 -24.07 3.05
N LYS A 238 6.60 -25.11 2.50
CA LYS A 238 6.12 -25.16 1.12
C LYS A 238 4.80 -24.42 1.03
N TYR A 239 4.59 -23.62 -0.02
CA TYR A 239 3.28 -23.05 -0.33
C TYR A 239 2.80 -23.54 -1.70
N THR A 240 1.52 -23.91 -1.74
CA THR A 240 0.78 -24.30 -2.94
C THR A 240 0.40 -23.04 -3.72
N LEU A 241 0.58 -23.03 -5.04
CA LEU A 241 0.23 -21.88 -5.88
C LEU A 241 -1.30 -21.68 -5.96
N PHE A 242 -1.73 -20.46 -5.66
CA PHE A 242 -2.92 -19.86 -6.27
C PHE A 242 -2.45 -18.67 -7.14
N CYS A 243 -2.97 -18.57 -8.36
CA CYS A 243 -2.55 -17.56 -9.33
C CYS A 243 -3.15 -16.18 -9.02
N TYR A 244 -2.46 -15.39 -8.21
CA TYR A 244 -2.71 -13.95 -8.08
C TYR A 244 -1.84 -13.16 -9.06
N LYS A 245 -2.40 -12.16 -9.74
CA LYS A 245 -1.62 -11.18 -10.52
C LYS A 245 -0.94 -10.22 -9.55
N VAL A 246 0.28 -10.56 -9.14
CA VAL A 246 1.09 -9.73 -8.24
C VAL A 246 1.65 -8.55 -9.04
N CYS A 247 1.30 -7.32 -8.66
CA CYS A 247 1.96 -6.15 -9.23
C CYS A 247 3.31 -5.94 -8.55
N PHE A 248 4.38 -6.08 -9.34
CA PHE A 248 5.76 -5.88 -8.90
C PHE A 248 6.23 -4.45 -9.22
N SER A 249 6.41 -3.61 -8.20
CA SER A 249 7.20 -2.39 -8.33
C SER A 249 8.57 -2.60 -7.67
N SER A 250 9.41 -3.37 -8.35
CA SER A 250 10.85 -3.50 -8.07
C SER A 250 11.61 -2.71 -9.13
N ALA A 251 11.83 -1.42 -8.88
CA ALA A 251 12.43 -0.51 -9.85
C ALA A 251 13.95 -0.73 -9.97
N SER A 252 14.33 -1.74 -10.76
CA SER A 252 15.54 -1.67 -11.60
C SER A 252 15.11 -1.36 -13.02
N ILE A 253 14.52 -0.18 -13.22
CA ILE A 253 14.24 0.36 -14.55
C ILE A 253 15.58 0.82 -15.12
N ILE A 254 16.17 -0.04 -15.94
CA ILE A 254 17.35 0.26 -16.77
C ILE A 254 16.84 1.01 -18.01
N VAL A 255 17.49 2.13 -18.33
CA VAL A 255 17.29 2.91 -19.56
C VAL A 255 18.02 2.23 -20.72
#